data_AF-A0AAD6UM11-F1
#
_entry.id   AF-A0AAD6UM11-F1
#
_cell.length_a   1.000
_cell.length_b   1.000
_cell.length_c   1.000
_cell.angle_alpha   90.00
_cell.angle_beta   90.00
_cell.angle_gamma   90.00
#
_symmetry.space_group_name_H-M   'P 1'
#
loop_
_entity.id
_entity.type
_entity.pdbx_description
1 polymer ?
#
loop_
_entity_poly.entity_id
_entity_poly.type
_entity_poly.pdbx_seq_one_letter_code
_entity_poly.pdbx_strand_id
1 'polypeptide(L)'
;MDGLIVSQAVELQFQSSIVEPFKAADLQMAPVLIVDGLDECEHYRKQQKILRLIIRAICSRELPMRTLIVSRPEPHIREVFGIPENSQICHHLELSADRTAYEDIRHYLRDEFNKIHSDCLKQGIDLRPMWPSPDVLDDLVIKSSGTFIYASTVARFISDQYTHPQTQLISVLNLEPKGTSPLDDLYTQILSVIPQEDQSLRILHHKSISIFFCRS
;
A
#
# COMPACT_ATOMS: atom_id res chain seq x y z
N MET A 1 -18.56 -16.02 -17.40
CA MET A 1 -17.43 -15.10 -17.63
C MET A 1 -16.42 -15.88 -18.45
N ASP A 2 -16.33 -15.57 -19.74
CA ASP A 2 -15.68 -16.42 -20.73
C ASP A 2 -14.15 -16.33 -20.64
N GLY A 3 -13.52 -17.46 -20.32
CA GLY A 3 -12.06 -17.61 -20.21
C GLY A 3 -11.28 -17.34 -21.50
N LEU A 4 -11.97 -17.08 -22.62
CA LEU A 4 -11.40 -16.67 -23.90
C LEU A 4 -10.98 -15.19 -23.94
N ILE A 5 -11.51 -14.35 -23.04
CA ILE A 5 -11.12 -12.94 -22.99
C ILE A 5 -9.70 -12.81 -22.46
N VAL A 6 -9.32 -13.62 -21.46
CA VAL A 6 -8.04 -13.53 -20.73
C VAL A 6 -6.82 -13.83 -21.61
N SER A 7 -6.98 -14.55 -22.72
CA SER A 7 -5.89 -14.89 -23.65
C SER A 7 -5.70 -13.92 -24.83
N GLN A 8 -6.48 -12.85 -24.92
CA GLN A 8 -6.38 -11.88 -26.02
C GLN A 8 -5.28 -10.84 -25.77
N ALA A 9 -4.77 -10.25 -26.86
CA ALA A 9 -3.85 -9.13 -26.78
C ALA A 9 -4.47 -7.98 -25.96
N VAL A 10 -3.68 -7.37 -25.07
CA VAL A 10 -4.11 -6.30 -24.14
C VAL A 10 -4.86 -5.17 -24.87
N GLU A 11 -4.51 -4.86 -26.12
CA GLU A 11 -5.21 -3.88 -26.95
C GLU A 11 -6.66 -4.26 -27.24
N LEU A 12 -6.91 -5.53 -27.56
CA LEU A 12 -8.26 -6.01 -27.87
C LEU A 12 -9.14 -6.00 -26.62
N GLN A 13 -8.57 -6.41 -25.48
CA GLN A 13 -9.27 -6.31 -24.20
C GLN A 13 -9.57 -4.86 -23.84
N PHE A 14 -8.60 -3.97 -23.97
CA PHE A 14 -8.79 -2.55 -23.69
C PHE A 14 -9.88 -1.94 -24.58
N GLN A 15 -9.88 -2.28 -25.87
CA GLN A 15 -10.87 -1.76 -26.80
C GLN A 15 -12.28 -2.28 -26.47
N SER A 16 -12.45 -3.60 -26.36
CA SER A 16 -13.75 -4.24 -26.16
C SER A 16 -14.33 -4.04 -24.76
N SER A 17 -13.49 -3.92 -23.73
CA SER A 17 -13.92 -3.86 -22.33
C SER A 17 -13.99 -2.44 -21.78
N ILE A 18 -13.28 -1.48 -22.38
CA ILE A 18 -13.25 -0.09 -21.92
C ILE A 18 -13.77 0.82 -23.02
N VAL A 19 -13.06 0.94 -24.15
CA VAL A 19 -13.37 1.96 -25.16
C VAL A 19 -14.76 1.82 -25.75
N GLU A 20 -15.13 0.62 -26.21
CA GLU A 20 -16.41 0.36 -26.86
C GLU A 20 -17.61 0.59 -25.92
N PRO A 21 -17.63 0.04 -24.68
CA PRO A 21 -18.70 0.32 -23.72
C PRO A 21 -18.87 1.81 -23.43
N PHE A 22 -17.77 2.55 -23.26
CA PHE A 22 -17.84 3.99 -22.95
C PHE A 22 -18.26 4.85 -24.14
N LYS A 23 -17.94 4.44 -25.38
CA LYS A 23 -18.45 5.10 -26.59
C LYS A 23 -19.94 4.84 -26.81
N ALA A 24 -20.42 3.65 -26.46
CA ALA A 24 -21.82 3.27 -26.62
C ALA A 24 -22.73 3.84 -25.51
N ALA A 25 -22.16 4.19 -24.36
CA ALA A 25 -22.91 4.74 -23.25
C ALA A 25 -23.28 6.23 -23.49
N ASP A 26 -24.57 6.54 -23.38
CA ASP A 26 -25.05 7.93 -23.36
C ASP A 26 -24.88 8.50 -21.94
N LEU A 27 -23.66 8.94 -21.63
CA LEU A 27 -23.31 9.44 -20.30
C LEU A 27 -23.65 10.93 -20.17
N GLN A 28 -24.60 11.24 -19.29
CA GLN A 28 -24.97 12.63 -18.95
C GLN A 28 -23.81 13.42 -18.31
N MET A 29 -22.82 12.73 -17.74
CA MET A 29 -21.62 13.31 -17.15
C MET A 29 -20.38 12.55 -17.63
N ALA A 30 -19.28 13.27 -17.86
CA ALA A 30 -18.00 12.65 -18.17
C ALA A 30 -17.52 11.83 -16.96
N PRO A 31 -17.29 10.51 -17.10
CA PRO A 31 -16.84 9.68 -15.99
C PRO A 31 -15.38 9.97 -15.64
N VAL A 32 -14.88 9.35 -14.58
CA VAL A 32 -13.46 9.35 -14.22
C VAL A 32 -12.96 7.92 -14.21
N LEU A 33 -11.89 7.64 -14.94
CA LEU A 33 -11.18 6.37 -14.88
C LEU A 33 -10.11 6.45 -13.80
N ILE A 34 -10.21 5.59 -12.79
CA ILE A 34 -9.17 5.43 -11.77
C ILE A 34 -8.48 4.10 -12.01
N VAL A 35 -7.18 4.13 -12.26
CA VAL A 35 -6.33 2.96 -12.36
C VAL A 35 -5.44 2.93 -11.13
N ASP A 36 -5.68 1.97 -10.25
CA ASP A 36 -4.93 1.81 -9.00
C ASP A 36 -4.03 0.56 -9.06
N GLY A 37 -2.81 0.68 -8.58
CA GLY A 37 -1.81 -0.40 -8.54
C GLY A 37 -1.31 -0.85 -9.91
N LEU A 38 -1.08 0.07 -10.85
CA LEU A 38 -0.56 -0.30 -12.19
C LEU A 38 0.76 -1.07 -12.11
N ASP A 39 1.64 -0.71 -11.19
CA ASP A 39 2.93 -1.35 -10.95
C ASP A 39 2.83 -2.81 -10.48
N GLU A 40 1.66 -3.24 -10.00
CA GLU A 40 1.39 -4.63 -9.63
C GLU A 40 1.06 -5.52 -10.85
N CYS A 41 0.91 -4.93 -12.05
CA CYS A 41 0.71 -5.70 -13.27
C CYS A 41 1.97 -6.48 -13.67
N GLU A 42 1.79 -7.71 -14.12
CA GLU A 42 2.90 -8.58 -14.50
C GLU A 42 3.73 -8.01 -15.67
N HIS A 43 5.04 -7.89 -15.48
CA HIS A 43 6.03 -7.38 -16.44
C HIS A 43 5.92 -5.89 -16.81
N TYR A 44 7.05 -5.19 -16.71
CA TYR A 44 7.19 -3.77 -17.07
C TYR A 44 6.66 -3.41 -18.47
N ARG A 45 6.80 -4.33 -19.45
CA ARG A 45 6.30 -4.11 -20.82
C ARG A 45 4.78 -4.04 -20.90
N LYS A 46 4.05 -4.85 -20.11
CA LYS A 46 2.59 -4.80 -20.07
C LYS A 46 2.13 -3.50 -19.43
N GLN A 47 2.78 -3.07 -18.35
CA GLN A 47 2.51 -1.79 -17.69
C GLN A 47 2.67 -0.59 -18.64
N GLN A 48 3.81 -0.51 -19.33
CA GLN A 48 4.05 0.54 -20.34
C GLN A 48 3.01 0.51 -21.46
N LYS A 49 2.60 -0.69 -21.87
CA LYS A 49 1.62 -0.89 -22.93
C LYS A 49 0.22 -0.41 -22.52
N ILE A 50 -0.21 -0.74 -21.30
CA ILE A 50 -1.47 -0.25 -20.72
C ILE A 50 -1.46 1.28 -20.65
N LEU A 51 -0.39 1.89 -20.16
CA LEU A 51 -0.24 3.35 -20.13
C LEU A 51 -0.38 3.99 -21.50
N ARG A 52 0.33 3.47 -22.50
CA ARG A 52 0.27 3.98 -23.87
C ARG A 52 -1.12 3.87 -24.47
N LEU A 53 -1.86 2.79 -24.18
CA LEU A 53 -3.24 2.61 -24.65
C LEU A 53 -4.18 3.65 -24.03
N ILE A 54 -4.08 3.86 -22.72
CA ILE A 54 -4.87 4.86 -21.99
C ILE A 54 -4.58 6.26 -22.54
N ILE A 55 -3.30 6.64 -22.61
CA ILE A 55 -2.90 7.97 -23.11
C ILE A 55 -3.38 8.17 -24.54
N ARG A 56 -3.20 7.16 -25.42
CA ARG A 56 -3.66 7.22 -26.80
C ARG A 56 -5.16 7.45 -26.88
N ALA A 57 -5.95 6.69 -26.11
CA ALA A 57 -7.41 6.78 -26.13
C ALA A 57 -7.93 8.13 -25.61
N ILE A 58 -7.22 8.75 -24.65
CA ILE A 58 -7.51 10.11 -24.19
C ILE A 58 -7.19 11.12 -25.31
N CYS A 59 -6.00 11.02 -25.91
CA CYS A 59 -5.55 11.93 -26.97
C CYS A 59 -6.42 11.85 -28.24
N SER A 60 -6.87 10.65 -28.61
CA SER A 60 -7.78 10.41 -29.74
C SER A 60 -9.23 10.77 -29.43
N ARG A 61 -9.54 11.23 -28.21
CA ARG A 61 -10.89 11.52 -27.70
C ARG A 61 -11.83 10.31 -27.77
N GLU A 62 -11.28 9.11 -27.80
CA GLU A 62 -12.05 7.86 -27.74
C GLU A 62 -12.57 7.58 -26.33
N LEU A 63 -11.90 8.15 -25.33
CA LEU A 63 -12.33 8.18 -23.93
C LEU A 63 -12.39 9.65 -23.46
N PRO A 64 -13.53 10.34 -23.62
CA PRO A 64 -13.69 11.73 -23.19
C PRO A 64 -13.89 11.83 -21.66
N MET A 65 -12.97 11.25 -20.90
CA MET A 65 -12.99 11.17 -19.44
C MET A 65 -11.68 11.64 -18.84
N ARG A 66 -11.72 12.03 -17.56
CA ARG A 66 -10.50 12.27 -16.80
C ARG A 66 -9.96 10.94 -16.31
N THR A 67 -8.63 10.79 -16.32
CA THR A 67 -7.99 9.57 -15.85
C THR A 67 -7.01 9.90 -14.73
N LEU A 68 -7.14 9.18 -13.62
CA LEU A 68 -6.22 9.19 -12.49
C LEU A 68 -5.50 7.85 -12.45
N ILE A 69 -4.17 7.87 -12.43
CA ILE A 69 -3.34 6.68 -12.33
C ILE A 69 -2.58 6.76 -11.02
N VAL A 70 -2.80 5.79 -10.14
CA VAL A 70 -2.16 5.63 -8.84
C VAL A 70 -1.25 4.42 -8.95
N SER A 71 0.05 4.63 -8.80
CA SER A 71 1.07 3.61 -9.04
C SER A 71 2.37 4.00 -8.35
N ARG A 72 3.19 3.01 -7.99
CA ARG A 72 4.59 3.27 -7.62
C ARG A 72 5.32 3.93 -8.79
N PRO A 73 6.27 4.85 -8.51
CA PRO A 73 6.94 5.62 -9.54
C PRO A 73 8.11 4.82 -10.16
N GLU A 74 7.82 3.60 -10.65
CA GLU A 74 8.81 2.71 -11.24
C GLU A 74 9.45 3.34 -12.49
N PRO A 75 10.75 3.07 -12.78
CA PRO A 75 11.48 3.76 -13.84
C PRO A 75 10.80 3.70 -15.22
N HIS A 76 10.28 2.54 -15.62
CA HIS A 76 9.58 2.36 -16.89
C HIS A 76 8.20 3.02 -16.95
N ILE A 77 7.55 3.25 -15.81
CA ILE A 77 6.31 4.03 -15.72
C ILE A 77 6.64 5.52 -15.88
N ARG A 78 7.65 6.02 -15.14
CA ARG A 78 8.16 7.40 -15.27
C ARG A 78 8.61 7.71 -16.69
N GLU A 79 9.27 6.76 -17.36
CA GLU A 79 9.70 6.91 -18.75
C GLU A 79 8.54 7.25 -19.69
N VAL A 80 7.38 6.58 -19.55
CA VAL A 80 6.22 6.83 -20.41
C VAL A 80 5.65 8.23 -20.20
N PHE A 81 5.56 8.70 -18.94
CA PHE A 81 5.08 10.05 -18.64
C PHE A 81 6.08 11.16 -18.96
N GLY A 82 7.38 10.84 -18.95
CA GLY A 82 8.46 11.76 -19.29
C GLY A 82 8.60 12.07 -20.78
N ILE A 83 7.87 11.37 -21.65
CA ILE A 83 7.79 11.68 -23.08
C ILE A 83 7.20 13.09 -23.26
N PRO A 84 7.83 14.01 -24.02
CA PRO A 84 7.39 15.39 -24.14
C PRO A 84 5.91 15.55 -24.48
N GLU A 85 5.42 14.77 -25.44
CA GLU A 85 4.01 14.78 -25.87
C GLU A 85 3.06 14.37 -24.74
N ASN A 86 3.47 13.44 -23.87
CA ASN A 86 2.65 12.95 -22.76
C ASN A 86 2.68 13.91 -21.58
N SER A 87 3.83 14.53 -21.29
CA SER A 87 3.99 15.49 -20.18
C SER A 87 3.17 16.78 -20.33
N GLN A 88 2.76 17.13 -21.56
CA GLN A 88 1.83 18.24 -21.80
C GLN A 88 0.38 17.92 -21.43
N ILE A 89 0.05 16.63 -21.30
CA ILE A 89 -1.31 16.13 -21.11
C ILE A 89 -1.48 15.50 -19.72
N CYS A 90 -0.40 14.93 -19.18
CA CYS A 90 -0.38 14.24 -17.89
C CYS A 90 0.24 15.13 -16.81
N HIS A 91 -0.45 15.29 -15.70
CA HIS A 91 0.10 15.91 -14.50
C HIS A 91 0.62 14.84 -13.56
N HIS A 92 1.90 14.94 -13.16
CA HIS A 92 2.51 14.03 -12.20
C HIS A 92 2.49 14.67 -10.81
N LEU A 93 1.96 13.94 -9.84
CA LEU A 93 1.99 14.30 -8.42
C LEU A 93 2.71 13.17 -7.67
N GLU A 94 3.86 13.48 -7.10
CA GLU A 94 4.60 12.54 -6.25
C GLU A 94 4.16 12.76 -4.81
N LEU A 95 3.56 11.73 -4.21
CA LEU A 95 3.17 11.73 -2.81
C LEU A 95 4.37 11.27 -1.97
N SER A 96 5.32 12.17 -1.73
CA SER A 96 6.47 11.84 -0.89
C SER A 96 6.07 11.83 0.59
N ALA A 97 6.77 11.00 1.38
CA ALA A 97 6.73 11.08 2.83
C ALA A 97 7.35 12.40 3.29
N ASP A 98 6.52 13.43 3.36
CA ASP A 98 6.92 14.73 3.87
C ASP A 98 6.77 14.78 5.39
N ARG A 99 7.04 15.95 5.97
CA ARG A 99 6.92 16.17 7.42
C ARG A 99 5.51 15.82 7.95
N THR A 100 4.47 15.99 7.15
CA THR A 100 3.09 15.69 7.57
C THR A 100 2.89 14.19 7.76
N ALA A 101 3.51 13.34 6.93
CA ALA A 101 3.45 11.90 7.08
C ALA A 101 4.03 11.42 8.43
N TYR A 102 5.16 11.99 8.88
CA TYR A 102 5.73 11.65 10.19
C TYR A 102 4.85 12.11 11.36
N GLU A 103 4.26 13.30 11.26
CA GLU A 103 3.34 13.84 12.26
C GLU A 103 2.07 12.98 12.35
N ASP A 104 1.49 12.56 11.22
CA ASP A 104 0.31 11.71 11.18
C ASP A 104 0.60 10.29 11.69
N ILE A 105 1.76 9.72 11.34
CA ILE A 105 2.21 8.42 11.88
C ILE A 105 2.38 8.48 13.39
N ARG A 106 2.93 9.58 13.92
CA ARG A 106 3.07 9.77 15.37
C ARG A 106 1.72 9.79 16.07
N HIS A 107 0.75 10.51 15.52
CA HIS A 107 -0.61 10.54 16.04
C HIS A 107 -1.25 9.16 16.01
N TYR A 108 -1.16 8.47 14.88
CA TYR A 108 -1.67 7.11 14.71
C TYR A 108 -1.08 6.13 15.72
N LEU A 109 0.25 6.07 15.84
CA LEU A 109 0.92 5.16 16.78
C LEU A 109 0.51 5.47 18.22
N ARG A 110 0.45 6.75 18.61
CA ARG A 110 0.02 7.14 19.96
C ARG A 110 -1.39 6.62 20.27
N ASP A 111 -2.32 6.78 19.33
CA ASP A 111 -3.70 6.34 19.51
C ASP A 111 -3.80 4.81 19.58
N GLU A 112 -3.05 4.07 18.75
CA GLU A 112 -2.99 2.60 18.82
C GLU A 112 -2.37 2.09 20.13
N PHE A 113 -1.25 2.68 20.57
CA PHE A 113 -0.64 2.29 21.84
C PHE A 113 -1.54 2.60 23.05
N ASN A 114 -2.30 3.70 23.02
CA ASN A 114 -3.29 4.00 24.04
C ASN A 114 -4.41 2.94 24.09
N LYS A 115 -4.85 2.43 22.93
CA LYS A 115 -5.82 1.33 22.87
C LYS A 115 -5.24 0.04 23.45
N ILE A 116 -4.02 -0.32 23.05
CA ILE A 116 -3.31 -1.50 23.57
C ILE A 116 -3.15 -1.42 25.09
N HIS A 117 -2.73 -0.26 25.61
CA HIS A 117 -2.60 -0.01 27.05
C HIS A 117 -3.93 -0.19 27.78
N SER A 118 -4.99 0.42 27.25
CA SER A 118 -6.35 0.32 27.80
C SER A 118 -6.86 -1.12 27.83
N ASP A 119 -6.59 -1.91 26.80
CA ASP A 119 -7.02 -3.31 26.72
C ASP A 119 -6.21 -4.22 27.65
N CYS A 120 -4.90 -3.95 27.82
CA CYS A 120 -4.06 -4.64 28.79
C CYS A 120 -4.55 -4.41 30.23
N LEU A 121 -4.89 -3.16 30.58
CA LEU A 121 -5.46 -2.82 31.89
C LEU A 121 -6.75 -3.59 32.17
N LYS A 122 -7.65 -3.73 31.19
CA LYS A 122 -8.88 -4.53 31.32
C LYS A 122 -8.60 -6.02 31.57
N GLN A 123 -7.48 -6.52 31.07
CA GLN A 123 -7.02 -7.90 31.25
C GLN A 123 -6.19 -8.09 32.53
N GLY A 124 -5.99 -7.04 33.33
CA GLY A 124 -5.17 -7.08 34.54
C GLY A 124 -3.66 -7.08 34.27
N ILE A 125 -3.23 -6.74 33.05
CA ILE A 125 -1.83 -6.59 32.67
C ILE A 125 -1.43 -5.13 32.93
N ASP A 126 -0.59 -4.92 33.94
CA ASP A 126 -0.07 -3.59 34.27
C ASP A 126 1.11 -3.23 33.38
N LEU A 127 0.83 -2.43 32.36
CA LEU A 127 1.84 -1.72 31.59
C LEU A 127 2.09 -0.37 32.27
N ARG A 128 3.37 0.03 32.36
CA ARG A 128 3.78 1.30 32.99
C ARG A 128 2.88 2.48 32.59
N PRO A 129 2.61 3.48 33.46
CA PRO A 129 1.62 4.54 33.21
C PRO A 129 1.83 5.38 31.94
N MET A 130 3.05 5.43 31.39
CA MET A 130 3.40 6.13 30.15
C MET A 130 4.01 5.12 29.17
N TRP A 131 3.21 4.14 28.75
CA TRP A 131 3.65 3.09 27.84
C TRP A 131 3.09 3.28 26.43
N PRO A 132 3.94 3.26 25.39
CA PRO A 132 5.40 3.39 25.44
C PRO A 132 5.81 4.80 25.89
N SER A 133 7.09 4.98 26.25
CA SER A 133 7.59 6.33 26.52
C SER A 133 7.57 7.19 25.25
N PRO A 134 7.50 8.53 25.35
CA PRO A 134 7.56 9.41 24.20
C PRO A 134 8.79 9.17 23.30
N ASP A 135 9.96 8.93 23.90
CA ASP A 135 11.19 8.65 23.13
C ASP A 135 11.06 7.36 22.30
N VAL A 136 10.46 6.31 22.88
CA VAL A 136 10.21 5.05 22.16
C VAL A 136 9.21 5.24 21.04
N LEU A 137 8.19 6.08 21.23
CA LEU A 137 7.24 6.42 20.18
C LEU A 137 7.95 7.15 19.03
N ASP A 138 8.79 8.13 19.34
CA ASP A 138 9.55 8.90 18.35
C ASP A 138 10.53 8.01 17.58
N ASP A 139 11.19 7.05 18.25
CA ASP A 139 12.02 6.04 17.59
C ASP A 139 11.23 5.20 16.57
N LEU A 140 10.02 4.76 16.91
CA LEU A 140 9.15 4.01 15.99
C LEU A 140 8.70 4.86 14.79
N VAL A 141 8.42 6.14 15.02
CA VAL A 141 8.10 7.11 13.95
C VAL A 141 9.28 7.24 12.99
N ILE A 142 10.51 7.37 13.50
CA ILE A 142 11.72 7.45 12.68
C ILE A 142 11.94 6.14 11.91
N LYS A 143 11.84 4.99 12.60
CA LYS A 143 11.99 3.66 11.97
C LYS A 143 10.97 3.41 10.86
N SER A 144 9.79 4.03 10.93
CA SER A 144 8.78 3.93 9.87
C SER A 144 9.22 4.50 8.53
N SER A 145 10.24 5.37 8.51
CA SER A 145 10.68 6.10 7.32
C SER A 145 9.52 6.78 6.59
N GLY A 146 8.54 7.28 7.34
CA GLY A 146 7.34 7.94 6.80
C GLY A 146 6.31 6.99 6.19
N THR A 147 6.41 5.69 6.43
CA THR A 147 5.48 4.69 5.85
C THR A 147 4.45 4.20 6.87
N PHE A 148 3.17 4.43 6.57
CA PHE A 148 2.05 3.97 7.41
C PHE A 148 1.96 2.45 7.52
N ILE A 149 2.38 1.73 6.49
CA ILE A 149 2.38 0.27 6.52
C ILE A 149 3.35 -0.27 7.57
N TYR A 150 4.47 0.41 7.82
CA TYR A 150 5.38 0.05 8.92
C TYR A 150 4.67 0.26 10.25
N ALA A 151 4.15 1.46 10.48
CA ALA A 151 3.53 1.86 11.74
C ALA A 151 2.33 0.96 12.11
N SER A 152 1.44 0.71 11.15
CA SER A 152 0.28 -0.18 11.35
C SER A 152 0.67 -1.64 11.57
N THR A 153 1.72 -2.11 10.90
CA THR A 153 2.24 -3.47 11.11
C THR A 153 2.84 -3.62 12.51
N VAL A 154 3.61 -2.63 13.00
CA VAL A 154 4.13 -2.61 14.37
C VAL A 154 2.99 -2.61 15.39
N ALA A 155 2.01 -1.71 15.25
CA ALA A 155 0.88 -1.63 16.17
C ALA A 155 0.11 -2.97 16.24
N ARG A 156 -0.17 -3.58 15.09
CA ARG A 156 -0.84 -4.88 14.99
C ARG A 156 -0.02 -6.03 15.57
N PHE A 157 1.29 -6.03 15.35
CA PHE A 157 2.17 -7.06 15.88
C PHE A 157 2.25 -7.00 17.42
N ILE A 158 2.28 -5.79 17.98
CA ILE A 158 2.33 -5.58 19.42
C ILE A 158 0.97 -5.86 20.09
N SER A 159 -0.14 -5.66 19.37
CA SER A 159 -1.49 -5.92 19.88
C SER A 159 -1.94 -7.40 19.79
N ASP A 160 -1.04 -8.32 19.44
CA ASP A 160 -1.36 -9.75 19.37
C ASP A 160 -1.77 -10.32 20.74
N GLN A 161 -2.99 -10.84 20.81
CA GLN A 161 -3.61 -11.32 22.04
C GLN A 161 -2.93 -12.54 22.68
N TYR A 162 -2.02 -13.21 21.97
CA TYR A 162 -1.31 -14.39 22.46
C TYR A 162 0.09 -14.07 22.99
N THR A 163 0.52 -12.81 22.90
CA THR A 163 1.86 -12.40 23.30
C THR A 163 1.84 -11.17 24.19
N HIS A 164 2.91 -10.98 24.97
CA HIS A 164 3.00 -9.84 25.87
C HIS A 164 3.45 -8.58 25.10
N PRO A 165 2.68 -7.47 25.08
CA PRO A 165 2.98 -6.30 24.25
C PRO A 165 4.36 -5.69 24.49
N GLN A 166 4.82 -5.63 25.75
CA GLN A 166 6.19 -5.15 26.06
C GLN A 166 7.27 -6.00 25.39
N THR A 167 7.08 -7.32 25.30
CA THR A 167 8.06 -8.23 24.69
C THR A 167 8.13 -7.98 23.18
N GLN A 168 6.97 -7.82 22.53
CA GLN A 168 6.91 -7.51 21.10
C GLN A 168 7.51 -6.14 20.80
N LEU A 169 7.20 -5.13 21.62
CA LEU A 169 7.78 -3.79 21.49
C LEU A 169 9.31 -3.84 21.56
N ILE A 170 9.88 -4.53 22.55
CA ILE A 170 11.34 -4.69 22.67
C ILE A 170 11.92 -5.37 21.43
N SER A 171 11.23 -6.38 20.88
CA SER A 171 11.70 -7.08 19.68
C SER A 171 11.75 -6.17 18.44
N VAL A 172 10.79 -5.25 18.28
CA VAL A 172 10.77 -4.26 17.20
C VAL A 172 11.86 -3.19 17.40
N LEU A 173 12.09 -2.77 18.64
CA LEU A 173 13.13 -1.77 18.95
C LEU A 173 14.54 -2.33 18.71
N ASN A 174 14.77 -3.60 19.00
CA ASN A 174 16.06 -4.28 18.79
C ASN A 174 16.28 -4.77 17.36
N LEU A 175 15.44 -4.36 16.40
CA LEU A 175 15.67 -4.62 14.98
C LEU A 175 16.97 -3.97 14.53
N GLU A 176 17.95 -4.82 14.22
CA GLU A 176 19.17 -4.44 13.50
C GLU A 176 18.88 -4.39 11.99
N PRO A 177 19.29 -3.33 11.28
CA PRO A 177 19.08 -3.22 9.85
C PRO A 177 19.86 -4.31 9.10
N LYS A 178 19.16 -5.25 8.47
CA LYS A 178 19.74 -6.39 7.74
C LYS A 178 19.21 -6.50 6.31
N GLY A 179 18.02 -5.98 6.05
CA GLY A 179 17.30 -6.03 4.79
C GLY A 179 17.54 -4.81 3.90
N THR A 180 16.85 -4.81 2.76
CA THR A 180 16.90 -3.71 1.78
C THR A 180 16.11 -2.48 2.22
N SER A 181 15.19 -2.63 3.18
CA SER A 181 14.39 -1.54 3.74
C SER A 181 13.96 -1.84 5.19
N PRO A 182 13.61 -0.82 5.99
CA PRO A 182 13.06 -1.01 7.35
C PRO A 182 11.81 -1.89 7.38
N LEU A 183 11.01 -1.88 6.31
CA LEU A 183 9.86 -2.78 6.18
C LEU A 183 10.28 -4.24 6.04
N ASP A 184 11.31 -4.52 5.24
CA ASP A 184 11.82 -5.88 5.07
C ASP A 184 12.39 -6.44 6.38
N ASP A 185 13.09 -5.59 7.15
CA ASP A 185 13.56 -5.94 8.49
C ASP A 185 12.41 -6.29 9.43
N LEU A 186 11.37 -5.46 9.44
CA LEU A 186 10.18 -5.69 10.26
C LEU A 186 9.48 -6.99 9.87
N TYR A 187 9.26 -7.23 8.57
CA TYR A 187 8.63 -8.47 8.11
C TYR A 187 9.47 -9.69 8.44
N THR A 188 10.79 -9.63 8.24
CA THR A 188 11.70 -10.74 8.55
C THR A 188 11.61 -11.11 10.04
N GLN A 189 11.54 -10.12 10.92
CA GLN A 189 11.38 -10.35 12.34
C GLN A 189 10.01 -10.92 12.72
N ILE A 190 8.93 -10.38 12.16
CA ILE A 190 7.59 -10.91 12.43
C ILE A 190 7.53 -12.39 12.00
N LEU A 191 8.09 -12.72 10.85
CA LEU A 191 8.14 -14.09 10.34
C LEU A 191 9.06 -15.00 11.17
N SER A 192 10.13 -14.47 11.79
CA SER A 192 11.04 -15.26 12.63
C SER A 192 10.44 -15.62 13.99
N VAL A 193 9.49 -14.83 14.49
CA VAL A 193 8.78 -15.06 15.75
C VAL A 193 7.66 -16.11 15.60
N ILE A 194 7.28 -16.48 14.37
CA ILE A 194 6.29 -17.52 14.10
C ILE A 194 6.97 -18.91 14.11
N PRO A 195 6.55 -19.84 14.99
CA PRO A 195 7.07 -21.21 14.99
C PRO A 195 6.87 -21.91 13.62
N GLN A 196 7.87 -22.64 13.14
CA GLN A 196 7.83 -23.26 11.79
C GLN A 196 6.65 -24.21 11.56
N GLU A 197 6.12 -24.83 12.62
CA GLU A 197 4.97 -25.75 12.53
C GLU A 197 3.62 -25.04 12.27
N ASP A 198 3.57 -23.71 12.44
CA ASP A 198 2.34 -22.89 12.32
C ASP A 198 2.34 -21.96 11.10
N GLN A 199 3.41 -21.95 10.30
CA GLN A 199 3.57 -21.04 9.16
C GLN A 199 2.50 -21.22 8.08
N SER A 200 1.95 -22.43 7.90
CA SER A 200 0.90 -22.72 6.93
C SER A 200 -0.53 -22.56 7.49
N LEU A 201 -0.72 -22.64 8.81
CA LEU A 201 -2.05 -22.68 9.42
C LEU A 201 -2.51 -21.33 10.00
N ARG A 202 -1.58 -20.45 10.42
CA ARG A 202 -1.93 -19.14 10.98
C ARG A 202 -2.12 -18.02 9.94
N ILE A 203 -1.55 -18.15 8.74
CA ILE A 203 -1.85 -17.23 7.62
C ILE A 203 -3.32 -17.36 7.20
N LEU A 204 -3.96 -18.51 7.43
CA LEU A 204 -5.35 -18.78 7.06
C LEU A 204 -6.37 -18.48 8.19
N HIS A 205 -5.95 -18.45 9.47
CA HIS A 205 -6.84 -18.23 10.61
C HIS A 205 -6.86 -16.78 11.15
N HIS A 206 -5.98 -15.90 10.66
CA HIS A 206 -6.13 -14.47 10.85
C HIS A 206 -7.31 -14.02 9.97
N LYS A 207 -8.51 -13.95 10.55
CA LYS A 207 -9.74 -13.48 9.91
C LYS A 207 -9.40 -12.34 8.93
N SER A 208 -9.57 -12.64 7.65
CA SER A 208 -9.53 -11.68 6.55
C SER A 208 -8.28 -10.80 6.52
N ILE A 209 -7.20 -11.34 5.94
CA ILE A 209 -6.22 -10.53 5.20
C ILE A 209 -6.99 -9.90 4.01
N SER A 210 -7.73 -8.84 4.30
CA SER A 210 -8.14 -7.84 3.32
C SER A 210 -7.17 -6.69 3.50
N ILE A 211 -5.98 -6.84 2.92
CA ILE A 211 -5.02 -5.75 2.82
C ILE A 211 -5.58 -4.81 1.76
N PHE A 212 -6.22 -3.74 2.20
CA PHE A 212 -6.47 -2.59 1.35
C PHE A 212 -5.12 -1.89 1.15
N PHE A 213 -4.56 -2.01 -0.05
CA PHE A 213 -3.47 -1.15 -0.48
C PHE A 213 -4.05 0.24 -0.72
N CYS A 214 -3.73 1.17 0.17
CA CYS A 214 -3.70 2.59 -0.15
C CYS A 214 -2.28 3.00 0.18
N ARG A 215 -1.37 2.87 -0.80
CA ARG A 215 0.05 3.24 -0.62
C ARG A 215 0.26 4.66 -1.13
N SER A 216 0.71 5.52 -0.21
CA SER A 216 1.57 6.68 -0.49
C SER A 216 2.92 6.21 -0.99
#